data_AF-A0A7J0FAB2-F1
#
_entry.id   AF-A0A7J0FAB2-F1
#
_cell.length_a   1.000
_cell.length_b   1.000
_cell.length_c   1.000
_cell.angle_alpha   90.00
_cell.angle_beta   90.00
_cell.angle_gamma   90.00
#
_symmetry.space_group_name_H-M   'P 1'
#
loop_
_entity.id
_entity.type
_entity.pdbx_description
1 polymer ?
#
loop_
_entity_poly.entity_id
_entity_poly.type
_entity_poly.pdbx_seq_one_letter_code
_entity_poly.pdbx_strand_id
1 'polypeptide(L)'
;MQGHNIAFISNHQTEADPAVVALLLEATHPHIAEKMTYVAGDRVITDPLSKPFSMGRNLLCVYSKKHMYDIPELAEMKRKLI
;
A
#
# COMPACT_ATOMS: atom_id res chain seq x y z
N MET A 1 7.21 6.63 24.62
CA MET A 1 6.50 7.11 23.41
C MET A 1 5.00 7.02 23.70
N GLN A 2 4.19 7.95 23.18
CA GLN A 2 2.77 8.10 23.54
C GLN A 2 1.82 7.06 22.90
N GLY A 3 2.32 6.18 22.02
CA GLY A 3 1.53 5.07 21.45
C GLY A 3 0.39 5.51 20.52
N HIS A 4 0.40 6.74 20.03
CA HIS A 4 -0.63 7.24 19.10
C HIS A 4 -0.50 6.58 17.73
N ASN A 5 -1.65 6.38 17.08
CA ASN A 5 -1.72 6.02 15.66
C ASN A 5 -1.78 7.30 14.82
N ILE A 6 -1.04 7.32 13.71
CA ILE A 6 -0.98 8.46 12.79
C ILE A 6 -1.39 7.96 11.41
N ALA A 7 -2.34 8.65 10.78
CA ALA A 7 -2.79 8.37 9.42
C ALA A 7 -2.40 9.52 8.48
N PHE A 8 -1.74 9.19 7.38
CA PHE A 8 -1.46 10.14 6.30
C PHE A 8 -2.56 10.04 5.25
N ILE A 9 -3.37 11.09 5.10
CA ILE A 9 -4.36 11.19 4.04
C ILE A 9 -3.68 11.87 2.85
N SER A 10 -3.20 11.06 1.91
CA SER A 10 -2.41 11.50 0.76
C SER A 10 -3.15 11.26 -0.55
N ASN A 11 -2.84 12.04 -1.58
CA ASN A 11 -3.08 11.60 -2.96
C ASN A 11 -2.14 10.43 -3.30
N HIS A 12 -2.46 9.75 -4.40
CA HIS A 12 -1.65 8.70 -5.00
C HIS A 12 -1.39 9.06 -6.45
N GLN A 13 -0.15 8.92 -6.93
CA GLN A 13 0.25 9.27 -8.29
C GLN A 13 0.83 8.06 -9.03
N THR A 14 1.68 7.28 -8.37
CA THR A 14 2.39 6.16 -9.01
C THR A 14 2.53 4.97 -8.05
N GLU A 15 2.73 3.77 -8.61
CA GLU A 15 3.01 2.57 -7.81
C GLU A 15 4.35 2.67 -7.04
N ALA A 16 5.22 3.60 -7.42
CA ALA A 16 6.51 3.87 -6.79
C ALA A 16 6.42 4.85 -5.60
N ASP A 17 5.25 5.43 -5.31
CA ASP A 17 5.08 6.41 -4.23
C ASP A 17 5.68 5.94 -2.89
N PRO A 18 5.53 4.67 -2.43
CA PRO A 18 6.16 4.20 -1.20
C PRO A 18 7.68 4.30 -1.20
N ALA A 19 8.32 4.08 -2.35
CA ALA A 19 9.77 4.19 -2.48
C ALA A 19 10.21 5.66 -2.53
N VAL A 20 9.47 6.51 -3.25
CA VAL A 20 9.74 7.95 -3.32
C VAL A 20 9.64 8.60 -1.94
N VAL A 21 8.58 8.32 -1.19
CA VAL A 21 8.40 8.82 0.18
C VAL A 21 9.55 8.35 1.09
N ALA A 22 9.95 7.09 1.00
CA ALA A 22 11.06 6.57 1.79
C ALA A 22 12.38 7.28 1.46
N LEU A 23 12.71 7.43 0.17
CA LEU A 23 13.94 8.10 -0.27
C LEU A 23 13.99 9.57 0.14
N LEU A 24 12.86 10.29 0.05
CA LEU A 24 12.80 11.70 0.46
C LEU A 24 12.95 11.89 1.97
N LEU A 25 12.59 10.88 2.77
CA LEU A 25 12.58 10.95 4.23
C LEU A 25 13.76 10.23 4.89
N GLU A 26 14.54 9.42 4.18
CA GLU A 26 15.55 8.53 4.77
C GLU A 26 16.58 9.28 5.64
N ALA A 27 16.99 10.48 5.22
CA ALA A 27 18.02 11.24 5.93
C ALA A 27 17.51 11.96 7.18
N THR A 28 16.22 12.33 7.22
CA THR A 28 15.65 13.20 8.26
C THR A 28 14.65 12.49 9.17
N HIS A 29 13.93 11.51 8.62
CA HIS A 29 12.89 10.76 9.29
C HIS A 29 12.96 9.25 8.93
N PRO A 30 14.11 8.58 9.18
CA PRO A 30 14.31 7.18 8.79
C PRO A 30 13.26 6.23 9.38
N HIS A 31 12.79 6.51 10.61
CA HIS A 31 11.72 5.73 11.23
C HIS A 31 10.42 5.76 10.40
N ILE A 32 10.07 6.90 9.80
CA ILE A 32 8.90 7.00 8.91
C ILE A 32 9.17 6.27 7.59
N ALA A 33 10.36 6.48 7.01
CA ALA A 33 10.77 5.85 5.74
C ALA A 33 10.69 4.32 5.78
N GLU A 34 11.02 3.70 6.93
CA GLU A 34 11.06 2.25 7.09
C GLU A 34 9.76 1.64 7.64
N LYS A 35 9.07 2.35 8.55
CA LYS A 35 7.94 1.76 9.30
C LYS A 35 6.55 2.21 8.85
N MET A 36 6.45 3.12 7.89
CA MET A 36 5.14 3.48 7.34
C MET A 36 4.47 2.24 6.71
N THR A 37 3.20 2.02 7.04
CA THR A 37 2.34 1.01 6.42
C THR A 37 1.47 1.68 5.37
N TYR A 38 1.50 1.16 4.14
CA TYR A 38 0.75 1.70 3.01
C TYR A 38 -0.50 0.87 2.75
N VAL A 39 -1.65 1.53 2.58
CA VAL A 39 -2.86 0.89 2.08
C VAL A 39 -2.71 0.71 0.56
N ALA A 40 -2.62 -0.54 0.10
CA ALA A 40 -2.28 -0.85 -1.29
C ALA A 40 -3.29 -1.78 -1.94
N GLY A 41 -3.51 -1.59 -3.25
CA GLY A 41 -4.41 -2.42 -4.05
C GLY A 41 -3.85 -3.81 -4.35
N ASP A 42 -4.69 -4.67 -4.92
CA ASP A 42 -4.32 -6.02 -5.38
C ASP A 42 -3.34 -6.03 -6.56
N ARG A 43 -3.32 -4.97 -7.38
CA ARG A 43 -2.42 -4.89 -8.53
C ARG A 43 -0.95 -4.98 -8.14
N VAL A 44 -0.50 -4.23 -7.13
CA VAL A 44 0.94 -4.17 -6.79
C VAL A 44 1.49 -5.49 -6.23
N ILE A 45 0.61 -6.35 -5.70
CA ILE A 45 0.97 -7.68 -5.20
C ILE A 45 0.82 -8.79 -6.25
N THR A 46 0.06 -8.55 -7.32
CA THR A 46 -0.21 -9.55 -8.37
C THR A 46 0.60 -9.32 -9.64
N ASP A 47 0.91 -8.06 -9.99
CA ASP A 47 1.74 -7.72 -11.14
C ASP A 47 3.20 -8.19 -10.89
N PRO A 48 3.75 -9.10 -11.72
CA PRO A 48 5.10 -9.62 -11.53
C PRO A 48 6.19 -8.54 -11.53
N LEU A 49 5.95 -7.40 -12.19
CA LEU A 49 6.91 -6.30 -12.26
C LEU A 49 6.90 -5.47 -10.97
N SER A 50 5.72 -5.27 -10.38
CA SER A 50 5.56 -4.45 -9.16
C SER A 50 5.84 -5.26 -7.89
N LYS A 51 5.58 -6.57 -7.92
CA LYS A 51 5.67 -7.45 -6.76
C LYS A 51 7.03 -7.38 -6.02
N PRO A 52 8.20 -7.38 -6.69
CA PRO A 52 9.48 -7.25 -5.99
C PRO A 52 9.59 -5.97 -5.16
N PHE A 53 9.04 -4.86 -5.66
CA PHE A 53 9.05 -3.58 -4.95
C PHE A 53 8.08 -3.58 -3.77
N SER A 54 6.90 -4.18 -3.93
CA SER A 54 5.91 -4.32 -2.87
C SER A 54 6.36 -5.21 -1.73
N MET A 55 7.13 -6.27 -2.01
CA MET A 55 7.68 -7.17 -1.00
C MET A 55 8.62 -6.46 -0.01
N GLY A 56 9.22 -5.33 -0.40
CA GLY A 56 10.09 -4.53 0.46
C GLY A 56 9.38 -3.46 1.29
N ARG A 57 8.04 -3.46 1.34
CA ARG A 57 7.25 -2.41 2.03
C ARG A 57 6.23 -3.03 2.98
N ASN A 58 5.89 -2.30 4.05
CA ASN A 58 4.80 -2.69 4.94
C ASN A 58 3.48 -2.32 4.27
N LEU A 59 2.64 -3.31 3.97
CA LEU A 59 1.41 -3.10 3.22
C LEU A 59 0.20 -3.60 4.02
N LEU A 60 -0.86 -2.79 4.04
CA LEU A 60 -2.22 -3.24 4.29
C LEU A 60 -2.90 -3.44 2.93
N CYS A 61 -2.90 -4.67 2.44
CA CYS A 61 -3.46 -5.01 1.14
C CYS A 61 -4.99 -4.99 1.20
N VAL A 62 -5.62 -4.21 0.33
CA VAL A 62 -7.07 -4.10 0.22
C VAL A 62 -7.49 -4.27 -1.24
N TYR A 63 -8.71 -4.76 -1.47
CA TYR A 63 -9.28 -4.75 -2.81
C TYR A 63 -9.89 -3.38 -3.10
N SER A 64 -9.47 -2.78 -4.21
CA SER A 64 -10.01 -1.49 -4.63
C SER A 64 -11.50 -1.63 -4.95
N LYS A 65 -12.32 -0.73 -4.37
CA LYS A 65 -13.75 -0.65 -4.71
C LYS A 65 -13.97 -0.44 -6.21
N LYS A 66 -13.05 0.25 -6.88
CA LYS A 66 -13.09 0.52 -8.32
C LYS A 66 -13.08 -0.78 -9.15
N HIS A 67 -12.38 -1.80 -8.67
CA HIS A 67 -12.13 -3.07 -9.38
C HIS A 67 -12.81 -4.27 -8.68
N MET A 68 -13.79 -4.00 -7.82
CA MET A 68 -14.46 -5.03 -7.03
C MET A 68 -15.25 -6.01 -7.91
N TYR A 69 -15.81 -5.51 -9.01
CA TYR A 69 -16.71 -6.26 -9.88
C TYR A 69 -16.14 -6.53 -11.28
N ASP A 70 -14.85 -6.24 -11.52
CA ASP A 70 -14.18 -6.55 -12.79
C ASP A 70 -14.27 -8.05 -13.13
N ILE A 71 -14.27 -8.89 -12.09
CA ILE A 71 -14.55 -10.33 -12.16
C ILE A 71 -15.63 -10.62 -11.11
N PRO A 72 -16.93 -10.64 -11.49
CA PRO A 72 -18.05 -10.74 -10.56
C PRO A 72 -17.99 -11.96 -9.62
N GLU A 73 -17.46 -13.08 -10.11
CA GLU A 73 -17.30 -14.33 -9.37
C GLU A 73 -16.37 -14.19 -8.16
N LEU A 74 -15.44 -13.22 -8.21
CA LEU A 74 -14.48 -12.96 -7.13
C LEU A 74 -14.95 -11.91 -6.13
N ALA A 75 -16.03 -11.16 -6.42
CA ALA A 75 -16.45 -10.01 -5.62
C ALA A 75 -16.77 -10.38 -4.16
N GLU A 76 -17.38 -11.55 -3.93
CA GLU A 76 -17.71 -12.01 -2.59
C GLU A 76 -16.48 -12.37 -1.76
N MET A 77 -15.50 -13.02 -2.40
CA MET A 77 -14.21 -13.32 -1.78
C MET A 77 -13.47 -12.02 -1.44
N LYS A 78 -13.42 -11.06 -2.38
CA LYS A 78 -12.79 -9.76 -2.19
C LYS A 78 -13.40 -8.97 -1.02
N ARG A 79 -14.73 -9.01 -0.84
CA ARG A 79 -15.42 -8.33 0.27
C ARG A 79 -15.14 -8.91 1.65
N LYS A 80 -14.96 -10.23 1.76
CA LYS A 80 -14.67 -10.91 3.04
C LYS A 80 -13.24 -10.72 3.53
N LEU A 81 -12.34 -10.27 2.65
CA LEU A 81 -10.93 -10.02 2.94
C LEU A 81 -10.62 -8.56 3.23
N ILE A 82 -11.63 -7.69 3.22
CA ILE A 82 -11.58 -6.31 3.72
C ILE A 82 -12.04 -6.32 5.18
#